data_AF-S6SRF0-F1
#
_entry.id   AF-S6SRF0-F1
#
_cell.length_a   1.000
_cell.length_b   1.000
_cell.length_c   1.000
_cell.angle_alpha   90.00
_cell.angle_beta   90.00
_cell.angle_gamma   90.00
#
_symmetry.space_group_name_H-M   'P 1'
#
loop_
_entity.id
_entity.type
_entity.pdbx_description
1 polymer ?
#
loop_
_entity_poly.entity_id
_entity_poly.type
_entity_poly.pdbx_seq_one_letter_code
_entity_poly.pdbx_strand_id
1 'polypeptide(L)'
;AVMAPELATLPVDASGQWFGSGTGWGYAERIPVSLAGHDASMLPHAQDLLTLATFAWHRGEALPADDAQPVYLRDKVATPKAR
;
A
#
# COMPACT_ATOMS: atom_id res chain seq x y z
N ALA A 1 2.55 4.63 6.49
CA ALA A 1 1.69 5.07 7.60
C ALA A 1 0.26 4.61 7.35
N VAL A 2 -0.46 4.22 8.41
CA VAL A 2 -1.92 4.01 8.36
C VAL A 2 -2.60 5.32 8.75
N MET A 3 -3.56 5.79 7.95
CA MET A 3 -4.27 7.04 8.18
C MET A 3 -5.78 6.90 7.92
N ALA A 4 -6.55 7.90 8.36
CA ALA A 4 -7.96 7.99 8.01
C ALA A 4 -8.12 8.25 6.49
N PRO A 5 -9.14 7.68 5.82
CA PRO A 5 -9.38 7.87 4.39
C PRO A 5 -9.43 9.33 3.95
N GLU A 6 -10.03 10.20 4.77
CA GLU A 6 -10.16 11.64 4.50
C GLU A 6 -8.81 12.39 4.46
N LEU A 7 -7.72 11.78 4.95
CA LEU A 7 -6.38 12.35 4.95
C LEU A 7 -5.52 11.86 3.79
N ALA A 8 -6.02 10.91 2.98
CA ALA A 8 -5.28 10.38 1.86
C ALA A 8 -5.22 11.41 0.72
N THR A 9 -4.02 11.63 0.19
CA THR A 9 -3.76 12.57 -0.91
C THR A 9 -2.94 11.92 -2.00
N LEU A 10 -3.03 12.44 -3.22
CA LEU A 10 -2.05 12.13 -4.26
C LEU A 10 -0.69 12.79 -3.94
N PRO A 11 0.43 12.28 -4.49
CA PRO A 11 1.70 12.99 -4.47
C PRO A 11 1.59 14.42 -5.00
N VAL A 12 2.42 15.35 -4.51
CA VAL A 12 2.36 16.78 -4.88
C VAL A 12 2.63 17.01 -6.37
N ASP A 13 3.45 16.15 -6.97
CA ASP A 13 3.83 16.14 -8.38
C ASP A 13 2.96 15.21 -9.23
N ALA A 14 1.85 14.70 -8.68
CA ALA A 14 0.92 13.85 -9.40
C ALA A 14 0.32 14.60 -10.59
N SER A 15 0.47 14.02 -11.78
CA SER A 15 -0.16 14.47 -13.02
C SER A 15 -0.79 13.28 -13.75
N GLY A 16 -1.65 13.58 -14.73
CA GLY A 16 -2.32 12.56 -15.52
C GLY A 16 -3.46 11.84 -14.80
N GLN A 17 -3.86 10.69 -15.35
CA GLN A 17 -4.97 9.88 -14.85
C GLN A 17 -4.48 8.84 -13.85
N TRP A 18 -5.13 8.79 -12.69
CA TRP A 18 -4.83 7.84 -11.62
C TRP A 18 -5.92 6.79 -11.50
N PHE A 19 -5.55 5.58 -11.12
CA PHE A 19 -6.48 4.47 -10.89
C PHE A 19 -6.32 3.92 -9.47
N GLY A 20 -7.44 3.71 -8.78
CA GLY A 20 -7.48 3.13 -7.45
C GLY A 20 -7.62 1.61 -7.50
N SER A 21 -6.71 0.85 -6.88
CA SER A 21 -6.82 -0.61 -6.76
C SER A 21 -6.79 -1.06 -5.31
N GLY A 22 -7.64 -2.05 -4.98
CA GLY A 22 -7.63 -2.75 -3.70
C GLY A 22 -8.85 -2.46 -2.83
N THR A 23 -9.10 -3.35 -1.88
CA THR A 23 -10.27 -3.31 -0.98
C THR A 23 -10.39 -2.01 -0.15
N GLY A 24 -9.30 -1.25 0.00
CA GLY A 24 -9.34 0.09 0.59
C GLY A 24 -10.25 1.07 -0.16
N TRP A 25 -10.44 0.89 -1.48
CA TRP A 25 -11.36 1.71 -2.28
C TRP A 25 -12.84 1.40 -2.03
N GLY A 26 -13.17 0.44 -1.15
CA GLY A 26 -14.50 0.37 -0.56
C GLY A 26 -14.88 1.64 0.23
N TYR A 27 -13.90 2.47 0.59
CA TYR A 27 -14.09 3.79 1.21
C TYR A 27 -13.93 4.95 0.23
N ALA A 28 -14.06 4.74 -1.09
CA ALA A 28 -13.79 5.75 -2.12
C ALA A 28 -14.50 7.10 -1.85
N GLU A 29 -15.74 7.09 -1.38
CA GLU A 29 -16.51 8.31 -1.05
C GLU A 29 -15.86 9.21 0.01
N ARG A 30 -14.95 8.64 0.81
CA ARG A 30 -14.22 9.31 1.90
C ARG A 30 -12.80 9.72 1.51
N ILE A 31 -12.32 9.31 0.33
CA ILE A 31 -10.96 9.57 -0.12
C ILE A 31 -10.99 10.76 -1.09
N PRO A 32 -10.45 11.94 -0.73
CA PRO A 32 -10.65 13.17 -1.49
C PRO A 32 -9.66 13.31 -2.67
N VAL A 33 -9.62 12.33 -3.56
CA VAL A 33 -8.74 12.33 -4.74
C VAL A 33 -9.51 12.08 -6.03
N SER A 34 -9.09 12.74 -7.11
CA SER A 34 -9.66 12.54 -8.44
C SER A 34 -9.00 11.36 -9.13
N LEU A 35 -9.79 10.36 -9.52
CA LEU A 35 -9.34 9.17 -10.25
C LEU A 35 -10.08 9.02 -11.57
N ALA A 36 -9.44 8.38 -12.55
CA ALA A 36 -10.09 7.92 -13.77
C ALA A 36 -11.00 6.70 -13.52
N GLY A 37 -10.76 5.97 -12.43
CA GLY A 37 -11.58 4.84 -11.99
C GLY A 37 -10.97 4.15 -10.77
N HIS A 38 -11.71 3.21 -10.19
CA HIS A 38 -11.20 2.34 -9.14
C HIS A 38 -11.81 0.94 -9.19
N ASP A 39 -11.09 -0.05 -8.67
CA ASP A 39 -11.55 -1.41 -8.45
C ASP A 39 -11.28 -1.84 -7.00
N ALA A 40 -12.36 -1.92 -6.22
CA ALA A 40 -12.31 -2.31 -4.81
C ALA A 40 -12.23 -3.85 -4.60
N SER A 41 -12.33 -4.64 -5.67
CA SER A 41 -12.27 -6.11 -5.60
C SER A 41 -10.88 -6.66 -5.90
N MET A 42 -9.97 -5.83 -6.43
CA MET A 42 -8.63 -6.25 -6.79
C MET A 42 -7.82 -6.69 -5.57
N LEU A 43 -7.13 -7.83 -5.68
CA LEU A 43 -6.30 -8.41 -4.63
C LEU A 43 -4.87 -8.62 -5.15
N PRO A 44 -3.85 -8.66 -4.28
CA PRO A 44 -2.51 -9.05 -4.67
C PRO A 44 -2.50 -10.47 -5.27
N HIS A 45 -1.83 -10.63 -6.42
CA HIS A 45 -1.73 -11.91 -7.10
C HIS A 45 -0.26 -12.35 -7.21
N ALA A 46 -0.02 -13.66 -7.05
CA ALA A 46 1.34 -14.21 -7.03
C ALA A 46 2.12 -13.97 -8.33
N GLN A 47 1.42 -13.89 -9.47
CA GLN A 47 2.05 -13.59 -10.75
C GLN A 47 2.62 -12.17 -10.81
N ASP A 48 1.93 -11.18 -10.26
CA ASP A 48 2.42 -9.80 -10.22
C ASP A 48 3.58 -9.66 -9.23
N LEU A 49 3.49 -10.37 -8.09
CA LEU A 49 4.59 -10.50 -7.15
C LEU A 49 5.85 -11.09 -7.81
N LEU A 50 5.70 -12.14 -8.63
CA LEU A 50 6.81 -12.76 -9.35
C LEU A 50 7.44 -11.80 -10.37
N THR A 51 6.63 -11.02 -11.09
CA THR A 51 7.12 -9.97 -11.99
C THR A 51 8.00 -8.96 -11.25
N LEU A 52 7.54 -8.46 -10.10
CA LEU A 52 8.33 -7.54 -9.27
C LEU A 52 9.61 -8.19 -8.72
N ALA A 53 9.50 -9.42 -8.23
CA ALA A 53 10.63 -10.19 -7.68
C ALA A 53 11.73 -10.44 -8.72
N THR A 54 11.38 -10.58 -10.00
CA THR A 54 12.36 -10.78 -11.08
C THR A 54 13.30 -9.58 -11.20
N PHE A 55 12.79 -8.35 -11.10
CA PHE A 55 13.63 -7.15 -11.07
C PHE A 55 14.53 -7.08 -9.83
N ALA A 56 13.97 -7.38 -8.66
CA ALA A 56 14.73 -7.40 -7.39
C ALA A 56 15.85 -8.46 -7.42
N TRP A 57 15.57 -9.63 -7.98
CA TRP A 57 16.54 -10.70 -8.17
C TRP A 57 17.72 -10.25 -9.06
N HIS A 58 17.44 -9.62 -10.20
CA HIS A 58 18.49 -9.09 -11.07
C HIS A 58 19.34 -7.99 -10.43
N ARG A 59 18.80 -7.27 -9.44
CA ARG A 59 19.55 -6.28 -8.63
C ARG A 59 20.29 -6.89 -7.44
N GLY A 60 20.19 -8.20 -7.22
CA GLY A 60 20.86 -8.88 -6.11
C GLY A 60 20.24 -8.60 -4.74
N GLU A 61 18.95 -8.25 -4.69
CA GLU A 61 18.25 -7.88 -3.44
C GLU A 61 17.71 -9.08 -2.64
N ALA A 62 18.15 -10.30 -2.95
CA ALA A 62 17.80 -11.48 -2.17
C ALA A 62 18.44 -11.42 -0.78
N LEU A 63 17.72 -11.92 0.23
CA LEU A 63 18.19 -11.98 1.62
C LEU A 63 18.12 -13.41 2.18
N PRO A 64 18.89 -13.71 3.25
CA PRO A 64 18.73 -14.94 4.02
C PRO A 64 17.28 -15.13 4.51
N ALA A 65 16.83 -16.38 4.59
CA ALA A 65 15.43 -16.66 4.91
C ALA A 65 15.02 -16.19 6.32
N ASP A 66 15.94 -16.21 7.28
CA ASP A 66 15.77 -15.75 8.66
C ASP A 66 15.75 -14.22 8.81
N ASP A 67 16.27 -13.49 7.82
CA ASP A 67 16.20 -12.03 7.77
C ASP A 67 14.85 -11.51 7.23
N ALA A 68 13.97 -12.38 6.72
CA ALA A 68 12.68 -11.99 6.16
C ALA A 68 11.69 -11.55 7.25
N GLN A 69 11.35 -10.26 7.28
CA GLN A 69 10.45 -9.65 8.27
C GLN A 69 9.21 -9.03 7.63
N PRO A 70 8.05 -9.03 8.31
CA PRO A 70 6.86 -8.35 7.82
C PRO A 70 7.00 -6.83 7.88
N VAL A 71 6.32 -6.12 6.99
CA VAL A 71 6.22 -4.66 7.04
C VAL A 71 5.21 -4.26 8.12
N TYR A 72 5.66 -3.48 9.11
CA TYR A 72 4.79 -2.93 10.16
C TYR A 72 4.42 -1.47 9.85
N LEU A 73 3.15 -1.21 9.56
CA LEU A 73 2.68 0.11 9.07
C LEU A 73 2.15 1.06 10.15
N ARG A 74 1.98 0.59 11.40
CA ARG A 74 1.40 1.37 12.51
C ARG A 74 2.49 1.76 13.49
N ASP A 75 2.66 3.05 13.72
CA ASP A 75 3.72 3.54 14.61
C ASP A 75 3.37 3.40 16.11
N LYS A 76 2.07 3.35 16.45
CA LYS A 76 1.57 3.37 17.84
C LYS A 76 0.48 2.33 18.06
N VAL A 77 0.83 1.20 18.67
CA VAL A 77 -0.12 0.13 19.00
C VAL A 77 -0.37 -0.05 20.50
N ALA A 78 0.45 0.55 21.36
CA ALA A 78 0.29 0.48 22.80
C ALA A 78 -0.06 1.86 23.35
N THR A 79 -1.26 2.03 23.89
CA THR A 79 -1.51 3.03 24.93
C THR A 79 -1.05 2.40 26.24
N PRO A 80 -0.02 2.93 26.93
CA PRO A 80 0.30 2.46 28.28
C PRO A 80 -0.94 2.64 29.16
N LYS A 81 -1.33 1.61 29.92
CA LYS A 81 -2.38 1.76 30.93
C LYS A 81 -1.96 2.88 31.88
N ALA A 82 -2.84 3.85 32.12
CA ALA A 82 -2.65 4.82 33.18
C ALA A 82 -2.50 4.05 34.51
N ARG A 83 -1.44 4.38 35.26
CA ARG A 83 -1.18 3.81 36.58
C ARG A 83 -2.17 4.37 37.59
#